data_AF-A0A940HA67-F1
#
_entry.id   AF-A0A940HA67-F1
#
_cell.length_a   1.000
_cell.length_b   1.000
_cell.length_c   1.000
_cell.angle_alpha   90.00
_cell.angle_beta   90.00
_cell.angle_gamma   90.00
#
_symmetry.space_group_name_H-M   'P 1'
#
loop_
_entity.id
_entity.type
_entity.pdbx_description
1 polymer ?
#
loop_
_entity_poly.entity_id
_entity_poly.type
_entity_poly.pdbx_seq_one_letter_code
_entity_poly.pdbx_strand_id
1 'polypeptide(L)'
;MARRPAPPSSSPRPSARSSSSAPRTAGSASKPRPARKDTSTGSGASRVDVREWASGIRLSAFSAIMLSLVVLGAWVLVPTLGTYIDQKQKIAALESSIQVSEAQIADLKHERERWKDPAYITTQARERLYYVKPGEVVYLIDDDLDPAALPQEQGPVSDTLEEKPADWMPQLLRSLTAAGLSQTAVPAQ
;
A
#
# COMPACT_ATOMS: atom_id res chain seq x y z
N MET A 1 -39.13 -15.79 11.61
CA MET A 1 -39.46 -14.47 12.21
C MET A 1 -38.32 -14.18 13.19
N ALA A 2 -37.37 -13.29 12.95
CA ALA A 2 -37.55 -11.85 12.94
C ALA A 2 -36.46 -11.18 12.07
N ARG A 3 -36.89 -10.14 11.35
CA ARG A 3 -36.09 -9.29 10.48
C ARG A 3 -35.54 -8.12 11.29
N ARG A 4 -34.27 -7.74 11.09
CA ARG A 4 -33.80 -6.36 11.31
C ARG A 4 -32.44 -6.11 10.63
N PRO A 5 -32.41 -5.36 9.52
CA PRO A 5 -31.27 -4.53 9.18
C PRO A 5 -31.65 -3.05 9.22
N ALA A 6 -30.75 -2.19 9.69
CA ALA A 6 -30.84 -0.75 9.54
C ALA A 6 -29.44 -0.18 9.25
N PRO A 7 -29.20 0.36 8.05
CA PRO A 7 -28.14 1.34 7.82
C PRO A 7 -28.75 2.75 7.72
N PRO A 8 -28.08 3.80 8.26
CA PRO A 8 -28.50 5.18 8.01
C PRO A 8 -28.06 5.63 6.61
N SER A 9 -29.00 6.24 5.88
CA SER A 9 -28.83 6.85 4.58
C SER A 9 -28.49 8.35 4.66
N SER A 10 -28.03 8.86 3.52
CA SER A 10 -28.17 10.23 2.98
C SER A 10 -27.23 11.35 3.44
N SER A 11 -26.33 11.75 2.52
CA SER A 11 -25.93 13.15 2.29
C SER A 11 -27.08 13.94 1.62
N PRO A 12 -27.14 15.30 1.72
CA PRO A 12 -26.49 16.14 0.69
C PRO A 12 -25.98 17.53 1.16
N ARG A 13 -25.11 18.12 0.30
CA ARG A 13 -24.70 19.54 0.09
C ARG A 13 -25.88 20.57 0.16
N PRO A 14 -25.69 21.90 -0.09
CA PRO A 14 -24.59 22.86 0.15
C PRO A 14 -25.13 24.19 0.78
N SER A 15 -24.28 25.17 1.10
CA SER A 15 -24.71 26.58 1.18
C SER A 15 -23.55 27.56 0.97
N ALA A 16 -23.78 28.50 0.07
CA ALA A 16 -22.93 29.61 -0.32
C ALA A 16 -23.58 30.93 0.11
N ARG A 17 -22.79 31.91 0.57
CA ARG A 17 -23.02 33.38 0.45
C ARG A 17 -21.85 34.10 1.16
N SER A 18 -20.92 34.77 0.48
CA SER A 18 -20.95 36.08 -0.18
C SER A 18 -20.72 37.29 0.74
N SER A 19 -20.06 38.31 0.17
CA SER A 19 -19.81 39.70 0.62
C SER A 19 -18.39 39.92 1.16
N SER A 20 -17.64 40.95 0.78
CA SER A 20 -17.93 42.16 0.01
C SER A 20 -16.65 42.75 -0.60
N SER A 21 -16.82 43.49 -1.71
CA SER A 21 -15.79 44.21 -2.43
C SER A 21 -15.77 45.71 -2.07
N ALA A 22 -14.55 46.29 -2.01
CA ALA A 22 -14.17 47.67 -2.39
C ALA A 22 -14.67 48.85 -1.46
N PRO A 23 -14.07 50.08 -1.46
CA PRO A 23 -13.40 50.75 -2.58
C PRO A 23 -12.11 51.59 -2.36
N ARG A 24 -11.49 51.84 -3.52
CA ARG A 24 -10.59 52.90 -4.04
C ARG A 24 -10.28 54.16 -3.19
N THR A 25 -9.02 54.60 -3.25
CA THR A 25 -8.63 56.01 -3.44
C THR A 25 -7.42 56.10 -4.38
N ALA A 26 -7.32 57.22 -5.10
CA ALA A 26 -6.44 57.49 -6.23
C ALA A 26 -5.50 58.69 -5.95
N GLY A 27 -4.44 58.84 -6.74
CA GLY A 27 -3.59 60.04 -6.87
C GLY A 27 -2.10 59.72 -6.73
N SER A 28 -1.33 59.51 -7.81
CA SER A 28 -0.75 60.48 -8.76
C SER A 28 0.35 61.38 -8.18
N ALA A 29 1.60 61.17 -8.64
CA ALA A 29 2.50 62.18 -9.23
C ALA A 29 4.01 62.01 -8.86
N SER A 30 4.80 61.78 -9.91
CA SER A 30 6.07 62.47 -10.27
C SER A 30 7.42 62.22 -9.54
N LYS A 31 8.44 62.04 -10.41
CA LYS A 31 9.92 61.85 -10.28
C LYS A 31 10.64 63.12 -9.71
N PRO A 32 11.97 63.18 -9.38
CA PRO A 32 13.11 62.46 -9.99
C PRO A 32 14.33 62.01 -9.12
N ARG A 33 15.21 61.23 -9.78
CA ARG A 33 16.62 60.81 -9.47
C ARG A 33 17.56 62.07 -9.44
N PRO A 34 18.88 62.02 -9.12
CA PRO A 34 19.75 60.89 -8.73
C PRO A 34 20.81 61.15 -7.63
N ALA A 35 21.37 60.08 -7.04
CA ALA A 35 22.77 60.09 -6.61
C ALA A 35 23.37 58.70 -6.78
N ARG A 36 24.34 58.64 -7.69
CA ARG A 36 25.20 57.51 -8.01
C ARG A 36 26.28 57.43 -6.93
N LYS A 37 26.48 56.24 -6.36
CA LYS A 37 27.74 55.90 -5.70
C LYS A 37 28.17 54.53 -6.18
N ASP A 38 29.20 54.54 -7.01
CA ASP A 38 29.94 53.39 -7.46
C ASP A 38 30.71 52.81 -6.25
N THR A 39 30.63 51.50 -6.04
CA THR A 39 31.68 50.73 -5.35
C THR A 39 31.53 49.24 -5.70
N SER A 40 32.40 48.82 -6.62
CA SER A 40 33.17 47.57 -6.64
C SER A 40 32.56 46.29 -6.06
N THR A 41 32.35 45.35 -6.97
CA THR A 41 32.62 43.91 -6.89
C THR A 41 33.25 43.40 -5.59
N GLY A 42 32.48 42.58 -4.89
CA GLY A 42 32.98 41.60 -3.94
C GLY A 42 31.96 40.47 -3.90
N SER A 43 32.12 39.46 -4.75
CA SER A 43 31.41 38.19 -4.60
C SER A 43 31.99 37.47 -3.39
N GLY A 44 31.58 37.91 -2.19
CA GLY A 44 31.76 37.16 -0.97
C GLY A 44 30.61 36.20 -0.87
N ALA A 45 30.87 34.90 -1.06
CA ALA A 45 29.96 33.88 -0.55
C ALA A 45 29.71 34.22 0.92
N SER A 46 28.49 34.62 1.26
CA SER A 46 28.05 34.87 2.62
C SER A 46 28.00 33.53 3.35
N ARG A 47 29.18 33.01 3.69
CA ARG A 47 29.33 32.04 4.76
C ARG A 47 28.76 32.75 5.97
N VAL A 48 27.67 32.21 6.51
CA VAL A 48 27.12 32.69 7.76
C VAL A 48 28.23 32.50 8.78
N ASP A 49 28.92 33.59 9.11
CA ASP A 49 30.01 33.59 10.07
C ASP A 49 29.39 33.41 11.46
N VAL A 50 29.16 32.14 11.82
CA VAL A 50 28.62 31.72 13.12
C VAL A 50 29.47 32.31 14.25
N ARG A 51 30.77 32.51 14.00
CA ARG A 51 31.72 33.11 14.92
C ARG A 51 31.48 34.61 15.13
N GLU A 52 31.04 35.35 14.13
CA GLU A 52 30.72 36.77 14.25
C GLU A 52 29.36 36.97 14.96
N TRP A 53 28.35 36.17 14.61
CA TRP A 53 27.07 36.10 15.35
C TRP A 53 27.27 35.70 16.81
N ALA A 54 28.13 34.71 17.08
CA ALA A 54 28.45 34.29 18.44
C ALA A 54 29.27 35.33 19.22
N SER A 55 30.07 36.16 18.54
CA SER A 55 30.88 37.21 19.17
C SER A 55 30.09 38.47 19.57
N GLY A 56 28.93 38.70 18.95
CA GLY A 56 27.99 39.77 19.33
C GLY A 56 27.14 39.43 20.58
N ILE A 57 27.16 38.18 21.01
CA ILE A 57 26.58 37.73 22.27
C ILE A 57 27.51 38.22 23.37
N ARG A 58 27.27 39.43 23.87
CA ARG A 58 27.83 39.85 25.16
C ARG A 58 27.53 38.71 26.13
N LEU A 59 28.57 38.05 26.64
CA LEU A 59 28.52 36.97 27.63
C LEU A 59 27.92 37.51 28.94
N SER A 60 26.66 37.89 28.88
CA SER A 60 25.83 38.22 30.00
C SER A 60 25.32 36.92 30.57
N ALA A 61 25.28 36.81 31.90
CA ALA A 61 24.67 35.70 32.60
C ALA A 61 23.27 35.37 32.05
N PHE A 62 22.54 36.40 31.58
CA PHE A 62 21.25 36.24 30.91
C PHE A 62 21.31 35.36 29.65
N SER A 63 22.29 35.57 28.77
CA SER A 63 22.42 34.76 27.55
C SER A 63 22.81 33.32 27.86
N ALA A 64 23.63 33.10 28.89
CA ALA A 64 23.97 31.77 29.37
C ALA A 64 22.75 31.04 29.95
N ILE A 65 21.91 31.74 30.72
CA ILE A 65 20.65 31.21 31.25
C ILE A 65 19.68 30.87 30.11
N MET A 66 19.54 31.74 29.10
CA MET A 66 18.64 31.52 27.97
C MET A 66 19.07 30.31 27.14
N LEU A 67 20.37 30.17 26.86
CA LEU A 67 20.93 29.02 26.16
C LEU A 67 20.76 27.73 26.98
N SER A 68 21.00 27.78 28.29
CA SER A 68 20.75 26.66 29.22
C SER A 68 19.29 26.20 29.17
N LEU A 69 18.32 27.12 29.20
CA LEU A 69 16.90 26.81 29.10
C LEU A 69 16.54 26.14 27.77
N VAL A 70 17.10 26.62 26.65
CA VAL A 70 16.88 26.01 25.33
C VAL A 70 17.43 24.58 25.29
N VAL A 71 18.64 24.37 25.81
CA VAL A 71 19.27 23.04 25.87
C VAL A 71 18.48 22.09 26.78
N LEU A 72 18.05 22.56 27.97
CA LEU A 72 17.19 21.76 28.87
C LEU A 72 15.85 21.42 28.20
N GLY A 73 15.22 22.39 27.54
CA GLY A 73 13.96 22.20 26.83
C GLY A 73 14.11 21.16 25.71
N ALA A 74 15.16 21.26 24.91
CA ALA A 74 15.48 20.30 23.87
C ALA A 74 15.78 18.90 24.45
N TRP A 75 16.53 18.82 25.54
CA TRP A 75 16.84 17.56 26.23
C TRP A 75 15.59 16.80 26.67
N VAL A 76 14.57 17.51 27.18
CA VAL A 76 13.29 16.91 27.59
C VAL A 76 12.43 16.52 26.39
N LEU A 77 12.50 17.28 25.29
CA LEU A 77 11.64 17.09 24.12
C LEU A 77 12.13 15.96 23.17
N VAL A 78 13.44 15.76 23.06
CA VAL A 78 14.02 14.70 22.21
C VAL A 78 13.48 13.29 22.55
N PRO A 79 13.48 12.83 23.82
CA PRO A 79 12.96 11.49 24.15
C PRO A 79 11.44 11.37 23.97
N THR A 80 10.68 12.47 24.04
CA THR A 80 9.22 12.44 23.82
C THR A 80 8.84 12.28 22.36
N LEU A 81 9.66 12.77 21.42
CA LEU A 81 9.41 12.55 19.99
C LEU A 81 9.67 11.09 19.58
N GLY A 82 10.74 10.48 20.09
CA GLY A 82 11.05 9.08 19.79
C GLY A 82 9.97 8.12 20.31
N THR A 83 9.47 8.35 21.53
CA THR A 83 8.42 7.52 22.13
C THR A 83 7.07 7.64 21.40
N TYR A 84 6.74 8.81 20.84
CA TYR A 84 5.51 9.00 20.07
C TYR A 84 5.51 8.20 18.75
N ILE A 85 6.65 8.12 18.06
CA ILE A 85 6.79 7.33 16.83
C ILE A 85 6.70 5.83 17.14
N ASP A 86 7.37 5.39 18.21
CA ASP A 86 7.31 3.99 18.70
C ASP A 86 5.89 3.56 19.07
N GLN A 87 5.12 4.45 19.72
CA GLN A 87 3.72 4.19 20.07
C GLN A 87 2.85 4.01 18.83
N LYS A 88 3.05 4.81 17.78
CA LYS A 88 2.31 4.68 16.51
C LYS A 88 2.61 3.35 15.80
N GLN A 89 3.87 2.91 15.80
CA GLN A 89 4.24 1.61 15.25
C GLN A 89 3.64 0.46 16.05
N LYS A 90 3.65 0.54 17.39
CA LYS A 90 3.02 -0.44 18.27
C LYS A 90 1.51 -0.54 18.01
N ILE A 91 0.81 0.58 17.87
CA ILE A 91 -0.63 0.59 17.56
C ILE A 91 -0.91 -0.09 16.21
N ALA A 92 -0.16 0.25 15.16
CA ALA A 92 -0.33 -0.38 13.85
C ALA A 92 -0.04 -1.90 13.88
N ALA A 93 1.01 -2.31 14.59
CA ALA A 93 1.33 -3.72 14.78
C ALA A 93 0.23 -4.45 15.57
N LEU A 94 -0.29 -3.86 16.65
CA LEU A 94 -1.36 -4.43 17.46
C LEU A 94 -2.67 -4.56 16.65
N GLU A 95 -3.04 -3.53 15.89
CA GLU A 95 -4.21 -3.59 14.99
C GLU A 95 -4.08 -4.71 13.95
N SER A 96 -2.90 -4.87 13.35
CA SER A 96 -2.65 -5.99 12.42
C SER A 96 -2.77 -7.35 13.12
N SER A 97 -2.29 -7.46 14.37
CA SER A 97 -2.39 -8.70 15.15
C SER A 97 -3.82 -9.06 15.52
N ILE A 98 -4.67 -8.05 15.78
CA ILE A 98 -6.10 -8.24 16.04
C ILE A 98 -6.79 -8.79 14.79
N GLN A 99 -6.55 -8.19 13.63
CA GLN A 99 -7.15 -8.67 12.37
C GLN A 99 -6.75 -10.12 12.04
N VAL A 100 -5.47 -10.45 12.21
CA VAL A 100 -4.98 -11.83 12.00
C VAL A 100 -5.64 -12.80 12.99
N SER A 101 -5.77 -12.40 14.26
CA SER A 101 -6.42 -13.23 15.29
C SER A 101 -7.91 -13.43 15.01
N GLU A 102 -8.62 -12.39 14.57
CA GLU A 102 -10.03 -12.47 14.19
C GLU A 102 -10.25 -13.38 12.98
N ALA A 103 -9.39 -13.30 11.96
CA ALA A 103 -9.42 -14.18 10.79
C ALA A 103 -9.21 -15.65 11.21
N GLN A 104 -8.21 -15.93 12.04
CA GLN A 104 -7.98 -17.29 12.56
C GLN A 104 -9.18 -17.80 13.37
N ILE A 105 -9.79 -16.96 14.20
CA ILE A 105 -10.99 -17.34 14.97
C ILE A 105 -12.17 -17.63 14.02
N ALA A 106 -12.33 -16.86 12.94
CA ALA A 106 -13.36 -17.10 11.95
C ALA A 106 -13.13 -18.44 11.22
N ASP A 107 -11.90 -18.70 10.77
CA ASP A 107 -11.53 -19.95 10.10
C ASP A 107 -11.74 -21.17 11.01
N LEU A 108 -11.27 -21.09 12.26
CA LEU A 108 -11.47 -22.15 13.26
C LEU A 108 -12.95 -22.39 13.57
N LYS A 109 -13.78 -21.33 13.60
CA LYS A 109 -15.23 -21.47 13.76
C LYS A 109 -15.86 -22.16 12.55
N HIS A 110 -15.44 -21.79 11.33
CA HIS A 110 -15.90 -22.42 10.10
C HIS A 110 -15.50 -23.89 10.03
N GLU A 111 -14.26 -24.23 10.36
CA GLU A 111 -13.81 -25.60 10.50
C GLU A 111 -14.66 -26.35 11.52
N ARG A 112 -14.79 -25.82 12.73
CA ARG A 112 -15.58 -26.47 13.78
C ARG A 112 -17.01 -26.73 13.34
N GLU A 113 -17.62 -25.83 12.58
CA GLU A 113 -18.96 -26.06 12.05
C GLU A 113 -18.99 -27.17 10.98
N ARG A 114 -18.00 -27.22 10.09
CA ARG A 114 -17.84 -28.34 9.14
C ARG A 114 -17.68 -29.68 9.84
N TRP A 115 -16.84 -29.74 10.90
CA TRP A 115 -16.64 -30.95 11.69
C TRP A 115 -17.87 -31.40 12.48
N LYS A 116 -18.89 -30.56 12.67
CA LYS A 116 -20.17 -30.99 13.29
C LYS A 116 -21.08 -31.75 12.33
N ASP A 117 -20.88 -31.61 11.02
CA ASP A 117 -21.69 -32.31 10.04
C ASP A 117 -21.28 -33.80 9.98
N PRO A 118 -22.19 -34.74 10.29
CA PRO A 118 -21.90 -36.17 10.19
C PRO A 118 -21.44 -36.59 8.79
N ALA A 119 -21.96 -35.96 7.73
CA ALA A 119 -21.57 -36.29 6.36
C ALA A 119 -20.09 -35.95 6.09
N TYR A 120 -19.63 -34.80 6.59
CA TYR A 120 -18.24 -34.38 6.50
C TYR A 120 -17.30 -35.34 7.23
N ILE A 121 -17.66 -35.75 8.46
CA ILE A 121 -16.89 -36.74 9.22
C ILE A 121 -16.80 -38.06 8.45
N THR A 122 -17.92 -38.57 7.92
CA THR A 122 -17.91 -39.86 7.21
C THR A 122 -17.06 -39.82 5.93
N THR A 123 -17.05 -38.68 5.23
CA THR A 123 -16.24 -38.49 4.03
C THR A 123 -14.76 -38.45 4.38
N GLN A 124 -14.37 -37.63 5.37
CA GLN A 124 -12.97 -37.54 5.83
C GLN A 124 -12.45 -38.86 6.40
N ALA A 125 -13.28 -39.59 7.14
CA ALA A 125 -12.94 -40.91 7.68
C ALA A 125 -12.72 -41.94 6.56
N ARG A 126 -13.51 -41.90 5.49
CA ARG A 126 -13.36 -42.78 4.34
C ARG A 126 -12.12 -42.45 3.52
N GLU A 127 -11.91 -41.17 3.20
CA GLU A 127 -10.78 -40.71 2.38
C GLU A 127 -9.42 -40.88 3.05
N ARG A 128 -9.33 -40.58 4.37
CA ARG A 128 -8.04 -40.58 5.08
C ARG A 128 -7.76 -41.85 5.86
N LEU A 129 -8.80 -42.47 6.42
CA LEU A 129 -8.67 -43.61 7.33
C LEU A 129 -9.25 -44.90 6.76
N TYR A 130 -9.81 -44.87 5.54
CA TYR A 130 -10.46 -46.01 4.89
C TYR A 130 -11.57 -46.64 5.75
N TYR A 131 -12.20 -45.87 6.62
CA TYR A 131 -13.31 -46.35 7.44
C TYR A 131 -14.59 -46.49 6.62
N VAL A 132 -15.36 -47.52 6.95
CA VAL A 132 -16.63 -47.84 6.31
C VAL A 132 -17.73 -48.09 7.33
N LYS A 133 -18.98 -47.94 6.88
CA LYS A 133 -20.13 -48.32 7.69
C LYS A 133 -20.24 -49.84 7.74
N PRO A 134 -20.72 -50.41 8.85
CA PRO A 134 -20.97 -51.85 8.91
C PRO A 134 -21.92 -52.27 7.78
N GLY A 135 -21.49 -53.23 6.96
CA GLY A 135 -22.23 -53.73 5.79
C GLY A 135 -21.80 -53.16 4.43
N GLU A 136 -20.89 -52.18 4.37
CA GLU A 136 -20.27 -51.75 3.09
C GLU A 136 -19.06 -52.64 2.74
N VAL A 137 -18.92 -52.99 1.46
CA VAL A 137 -17.78 -53.76 0.92
C VAL A 137 -16.84 -52.79 0.20
N VAL A 138 -15.58 -52.73 0.64
CA VAL A 138 -14.53 -51.90 -0.01
C VAL A 138 -13.85 -52.73 -1.09
N TYR A 139 -13.77 -52.19 -2.30
CA TYR A 139 -12.92 -52.72 -3.36
C TYR A 139 -11.63 -51.90 -3.38
N LEU A 140 -10.50 -52.52 -3.06
CA LEU A 140 -9.20 -51.97 -3.41
C LEU A 140 -8.87 -52.50 -4.81
N ILE A 141 -8.77 -51.60 -5.78
CA ILE A 141 -8.20 -51.93 -7.08
C ILE A 141 -6.70 -51.89 -6.88
N ASP A 142 -6.07 -53.05 -6.86
CA ASP A 142 -4.63 -53.17 -7.02
C ASP A 142 -4.38 -53.14 -8.53
N ASP A 143 -3.79 -52.07 -9.04
CA ASP A 143 -3.44 -51.92 -10.45
C ASP A 143 -2.23 -52.80 -10.78
N ASP A 144 -2.37 -54.12 -10.62
CA ASP A 144 -1.43 -55.14 -11.10
C ASP A 144 -1.65 -55.39 -12.60
N LEU A 145 -1.81 -54.30 -13.36
CA LEU A 145 -1.80 -54.35 -14.81
C LEU A 145 -0.35 -54.27 -15.27
N ASP A 146 0.02 -55.17 -16.19
CA ASP A 146 1.29 -55.08 -16.91
C ASP A 146 1.43 -53.65 -17.46
N PRO A 147 2.53 -52.92 -17.16
CA PRO A 147 2.73 -51.55 -17.64
C PRO A 147 2.66 -51.43 -19.17
N ALA A 148 2.79 -52.54 -19.90
CA ALA A 148 2.56 -52.59 -21.34
C ALA A 148 1.08 -52.49 -21.77
N ALA A 149 0.13 -52.75 -20.87
CA ALA A 149 -1.32 -52.72 -21.11
C ALA A 149 -2.00 -51.41 -20.67
N LEU A 150 -1.29 -50.56 -19.92
CA LEU A 150 -1.77 -49.23 -19.54
C LEU A 150 -1.70 -48.29 -20.76
N PRO A 151 -2.75 -47.50 -21.05
CA PRO A 151 -2.64 -46.40 -22.00
C PRO A 151 -1.47 -45.50 -21.59
N GLN A 152 -0.53 -45.27 -22.50
CA GLN A 152 0.61 -44.38 -22.27
C GLN A 152 0.08 -42.96 -22.06
N GLU A 153 -0.18 -42.58 -20.80
CA GLU A 153 -0.32 -41.18 -20.39
C GLU A 153 0.98 -40.49 -20.79
N GLN A 154 0.87 -39.58 -21.75
CA GLN A 154 1.84 -38.59 -22.21
C GLN A 154 3.20 -38.69 -21.50
N GLY A 155 4.18 -39.25 -22.21
CA GLY A 155 5.52 -39.51 -21.69
C GLY A 155 6.15 -38.30 -20.99
N PRO A 156 7.15 -38.54 -20.12
CA PRO A 156 7.70 -37.54 -19.21
C PRO A 156 8.04 -36.25 -19.97
N VAL A 157 7.32 -35.18 -19.64
CA VAL A 157 7.62 -33.83 -20.10
C VAL A 157 9.05 -33.54 -19.63
N SER A 158 9.97 -33.36 -20.57
CA SER A 158 11.38 -33.16 -20.24
C SER A 158 11.53 -31.91 -19.36
N ASP A 159 12.30 -32.02 -18.27
CA ASP A 159 12.60 -30.91 -17.33
C ASP A 159 13.36 -29.74 -18.01
N THR A 160 13.77 -29.91 -19.27
CA THR A 160 14.27 -28.84 -20.12
C THR A 160 13.12 -27.96 -20.57
N LEU A 161 12.85 -26.94 -19.77
CA LEU A 161 12.03 -25.81 -20.17
C LEU A 161 12.78 -25.04 -21.26
N GLU A 162 12.41 -25.24 -22.52
CA GLU A 162 12.86 -24.39 -23.62
C GLU A 162 12.17 -23.03 -23.46
N GLU A 163 12.79 -22.13 -22.70
CA GLU A 163 12.31 -20.76 -22.50
C GLU A 163 12.43 -20.02 -23.83
N LYS A 164 11.40 -20.15 -24.65
CA LYS A 164 11.24 -19.31 -25.83
C LYS A 164 11.00 -17.90 -25.32
N PRO A 165 11.93 -16.93 -25.49
CA PRO A 165 11.68 -15.57 -25.07
C PRO A 165 10.44 -15.09 -25.81
N ALA A 166 9.35 -14.93 -25.05
CA ALA A 166 8.14 -14.33 -25.56
C ALA A 166 8.45 -12.84 -25.73
N ASP A 167 8.99 -12.48 -26.89
CA ASP A 167 9.16 -11.09 -27.30
C ASP A 167 7.77 -10.49 -27.54
N TRP A 168 7.08 -10.17 -26.45
CA TRP A 168 5.71 -9.65 -26.41
C TRP A 168 5.58 -8.36 -27.22
N MET A 169 6.64 -7.57 -27.30
CA MET A 169 6.67 -6.29 -27.99
C MET A 169 6.52 -6.46 -29.52
N PRO A 170 7.39 -7.21 -30.23
CA PRO A 170 7.17 -7.51 -31.65
C PRO A 170 5.94 -8.38 -31.90
N GLN A 171 5.52 -9.23 -30.95
CA GLN A 171 4.28 -10.02 -31.08
C GLN A 171 3.03 -9.12 -31.09
N LEU A 172 2.98 -8.12 -30.21
CA LEU A 172 1.90 -7.14 -30.13
C LEU A 172 1.89 -6.21 -31.35
N LEU A 173 3.06 -5.74 -31.78
CA LEU A 173 3.21 -4.96 -33.01
C LEU A 173 2.77 -5.74 -34.26
N ARG A 174 3.07 -7.04 -34.32
CA ARG A 174 2.62 -7.92 -35.40
C ARG A 174 1.11 -8.14 -35.37
N SER A 175 0.51 -8.30 -34.18
CA SER A 175 -0.94 -8.39 -34.01
C SER A 175 -1.65 -7.12 -34.49
N LEU A 176 -1.15 -5.94 -34.09
CA LEU A 176 -1.73 -4.66 -34.46
C LEU A 176 -1.61 -4.39 -35.98
N THR A 177 -0.46 -4.70 -36.57
CA THR A 177 -0.27 -4.56 -38.03
C THR A 177 -1.08 -5.59 -38.81
N ALA A 178 -1.17 -6.84 -38.35
CA ALA A 178 -2.04 -7.85 -38.96
C ALA A 178 -3.52 -7.47 -38.88
N ALA A 179 -3.98 -6.89 -37.77
CA ALA A 179 -5.34 -6.42 -37.60
C ALA A 179 -5.65 -5.17 -38.44
N GLY A 180 -4.64 -4.32 -38.71
CA GLY A 180 -4.81 -3.16 -39.60
C GLY A 180 -4.77 -3.50 -41.08
N LEU A 181 -4.10 -4.60 -41.44
CA LEU A 181 -3.97 -5.09 -42.83
C LEU A 181 -4.93 -6.22 -43.16
N SER A 182 -5.74 -6.70 -42.21
CA SER A 182 -6.78 -7.68 -42.50
C SER A 182 -7.84 -7.03 -43.38
N GLN A 183 -7.71 -7.27 -44.68
CA GLN A 183 -8.71 -6.94 -45.67
C GLN A 183 -10.02 -7.58 -45.20
N THR A 184 -11.01 -6.77 -44.82
CA THR A 184 -12.36 -7.27 -44.60
C THR A 184 -12.87 -7.71 -45.96
N ALA A 185 -12.76 -9.00 -46.26
CA ALA A 185 -13.42 -9.59 -47.41
C ALA A 185 -14.91 -9.45 -47.15
N VAL A 186 -15.49 -8.36 -47.68
CA VAL A 186 -16.94 -8.23 -47.84
C VAL A 186 -17.32 -9.35 -48.80
N PRO A 187 -18.10 -10.38 -48.39
CA PRO A 187 -18.60 -11.35 -49.33
C PRO A 187 -19.59 -10.60 -50.24
N ALA A 188 -19.22 -10.45 -51.51
CA ALA A 188 -20.17 -10.07 -52.55
C ALA A 188 -21.17 -11.23 -52.69
N GLN A 189 -22.46 -10.87 -52.67
CA GLN A 189 -23.61 -11.75 -52.87
C GLN A 189 -23.56 -12.52 -54.18
#